data_AF-A0A9E3YCN2-F1
#
_entry.id   AF-A0A9E3YCN2-F1
#
_cell.length_a   1.000
_cell.length_b   1.000
_cell.length_c   1.000
_cell.angle_alpha   90.00
_cell.angle_beta   90.00
_cell.angle_gamma   90.00
#
_symmetry.space_group_name_H-M   'P 1'
#
loop_
_entity.id
_entity.type
_entity.pdbx_description
1 polymer ?
#
loop_
_entity_poly.entity_id
_entity_poly.type
_entity_poly.pdbx_seq_one_letter_code
_entity_poly.pdbx_strand_id
1 'polypeptide(L)' 'PSTTSSSSGAAPSSALPTQPQESKQVSRTPVVKGDHEKIGRNDPCYCGSGKKFKQCHGKVGVS' A
#
# COMPACT_ATOMS: atom_id res chain seq x y z
N PRO A 1 26.48 8.70 48.38
CA PRO A 1 27.17 9.37 47.26
C PRO A 1 26.27 10.47 46.70
N SER A 2 26.46 11.66 47.22
CA SER A 2 25.90 12.92 46.72
C SER A 2 26.40 13.15 45.31
N THR A 3 25.52 13.44 44.35
CA THR A 3 25.91 14.18 43.14
C THR A 3 24.68 14.84 42.49
N THR A 4 24.75 16.18 42.46
CA THR A 4 24.35 17.10 41.37
C THR A 4 22.85 17.26 41.08
N SER A 5 22.26 18.43 41.38
CA SER A 5 22.24 19.67 40.55
C SER A 5 21.02 19.69 39.62
N SER A 6 19.97 20.45 39.96
CA SER A 6 19.72 21.85 39.50
C SER A 6 19.47 21.98 38.00
N SER A 7 18.27 22.39 37.58
CA SER A 7 18.07 23.58 36.74
C SER A 7 16.59 23.76 36.33
N SER A 8 16.02 24.89 36.74
CA SER A 8 14.84 25.52 36.12
C SER A 8 15.21 26.06 34.74
N GLY A 9 14.33 25.96 33.74
CA GLY A 9 14.55 26.73 32.51
C GLY A 9 13.63 26.42 31.33
N ALA A 10 12.73 27.38 31.09
CA ALA A 10 12.28 27.87 29.78
C ALA A 10 11.51 26.91 28.84
N ALA A 11 10.19 27.09 28.83
CA ALA A 11 9.37 26.80 27.66
C ALA A 11 9.53 27.93 26.61
N PRO A 12 9.91 27.64 25.36
CA PRO A 12 9.50 28.47 24.25
C PRO A 12 8.11 28.05 23.79
N SER A 13 7.17 28.99 23.94
CA SER A 13 5.92 28.99 23.19
C SER A 13 6.20 29.15 21.70
N SER A 14 5.24 28.68 20.90
CA SER A 14 4.97 29.15 19.55
C SER A 14 6.03 28.84 18.50
N ALA A 15 5.79 27.78 17.74
CA ALA A 15 5.29 27.95 16.38
C ALA A 15 5.06 26.55 15.81
N LEU A 16 3.80 26.19 15.56
CA LEU A 16 3.49 25.08 14.69
C LEU A 16 3.55 25.60 13.25
N PRO A 17 4.57 25.26 12.44
CA PRO A 17 4.46 25.48 11.01
C PRO A 17 3.43 24.49 10.47
N THR A 18 2.28 25.00 10.03
CA THR A 18 1.37 24.23 9.19
C THR A 18 2.08 24.00 7.86
N GLN A 19 2.56 22.78 7.65
CA GLN A 19 3.08 22.36 6.35
C GLN A 19 1.97 21.58 5.63
N PRO A 20 1.32 22.14 4.59
CA PRO A 20 0.53 21.32 3.70
C PRO A 20 1.48 20.36 2.97
N GLN A 21 1.32 19.07 3.27
CA GLN A 21 2.08 17.97 2.69
C GLN A 21 1.68 17.86 1.21
N GLU A 22 2.46 18.49 0.33
CA GLU A 22 2.34 18.38 -1.13
C GLU A 22 2.61 16.92 -1.54
N SER A 23 1.64 16.40 -2.28
CA SER A 23 1.42 14.99 -2.54
C SER A 23 2.55 14.29 -3.30
N LYS A 24 2.92 13.13 -2.77
CA LYS A 24 3.75 12.10 -3.41
C LYS A 24 3.13 11.70 -4.77
N GLN A 25 3.65 12.28 -5.85
CA GLN A 25 3.32 11.89 -7.23
C GLN A 25 3.85 10.47 -7.49
N VAL A 26 3.00 9.48 -7.27
CA VAL A 26 3.23 8.10 -7.74
C VAL A 26 2.80 8.05 -9.20
N SER A 27 3.78 7.90 -10.09
CA SER A 27 3.59 7.64 -11.51
C SER A 27 2.60 6.49 -11.70
N ARG A 28 1.37 6.82 -12.10
CA ARG A 28 0.37 5.86 -12.54
C ARG A 28 0.69 5.47 -13.98
N THR A 29 1.59 4.51 -14.17
CA THR A 29 1.53 3.74 -15.41
C THR A 29 0.13 3.11 -15.49
N PRO A 30 -0.60 3.24 -16.60
CA PRO A 30 -1.87 2.53 -16.76
C PRO A 30 -1.50 1.05 -16.74
N VAL A 31 -1.77 0.37 -15.63
CA VAL A 31 -1.81 -1.08 -15.60
C VAL A 31 -2.88 -1.45 -16.61
N VAL A 32 -2.43 -1.85 -17.80
CA VAL A 32 -3.27 -2.48 -18.81
C VAL A 32 -3.77 -3.74 -18.11
N LYS A 33 -4.93 -3.63 -17.44
CA LYS A 33 -5.68 -4.78 -16.96
C LYS A 33 -5.96 -5.59 -18.21
N GLY A 34 -5.18 -6.66 -18.42
CA GLY A 34 -5.27 -7.42 -19.66
C GLY A 34 -6.69 -7.94 -19.83
N ASP A 35 -7.04 -8.35 -21.04
CA ASP A 35 -8.34 -8.98 -21.31
C ASP A 35 -8.62 -10.22 -20.43
N HIS A 36 -7.59 -10.75 -19.76
CA HIS A 36 -7.71 -11.79 -18.73
C HIS A 36 -8.48 -11.39 -17.46
N GLU A 37 -8.70 -10.10 -17.16
CA GLU A 37 -9.49 -9.68 -15.99
C GLU A 37 -11.00 -9.80 -16.22
N LYS A 38 -11.43 -9.89 -17.48
CA LYS A 38 -12.83 -10.12 -17.85
C LYS A 38 -13.20 -11.60 -17.84
N ILE A 39 -12.23 -12.50 -17.69
CA ILE A 39 -12.49 -13.94 -17.60
C ILE A 39 -13.19 -14.23 -16.27
N GLY A 40 -14.42 -14.72 -16.37
CA GLY A 40 -15.19 -15.12 -15.21
C GLY A 40 -14.48 -16.23 -14.43
N ARG A 41 -14.54 -16.20 -13.10
CA ARG A 41 -13.91 -17.21 -12.20
C ARG A 41 -14.28 -18.66 -12.55
N ASN A 42 -15.44 -18.92 -13.16
CA ASN A 42 -15.89 -20.27 -13.54
C ASN A 42 -15.54 -20.66 -14.98
N ASP A 43 -15.10 -19.72 -15.81
CA ASP A 43 -14.81 -19.91 -17.23
C ASP A 43 -13.56 -20.79 -17.43
N PRO A 44 -13.40 -21.51 -18.56
CA PRO A 44 -12.14 -22.17 -18.91
C PRO A 44 -10.95 -21.20 -18.85
N CYS A 45 -9.85 -21.67 -18.24
CA CYS A 45 -8.65 -20.86 -18.13
C CYS A 45 -7.98 -20.70 -19.51
N TYR A 46 -7.61 -19.46 -19.85
CA TYR A 46 -6.99 -19.11 -21.14
C TYR A 46 -5.68 -19.85 -21.45
N CYS A 47 -5.03 -20.43 -20.43
CA CYS A 47 -3.80 -21.22 -20.58
C CYS A 47 -4.02 -22.60 -21.20
N GLY A 48 -5.24 -22.95 -21.60
CA GLY A 48 -5.54 -24.21 -22.30
C GLY A 48 -5.51 -25.46 -21.42
N SER A 49 -5.44 -25.32 -20.10
CA SER A 49 -5.33 -26.47 -19.18
C SER A 49 -6.64 -27.24 -18.96
N GLY A 50 -7.76 -26.82 -19.56
CA GLY A 50 -9.09 -27.41 -19.33
C GLY A 50 -9.67 -27.17 -17.93
N LYS A 51 -8.96 -26.44 -17.06
CA LYS A 51 -9.37 -26.09 -15.69
C LYS A 51 -10.09 -24.75 -15.69
N LYS A 52 -10.99 -24.55 -14.71
CA LYS A 52 -11.67 -23.26 -14.49
C LYS A 52 -10.67 -22.19 -14.05
N PHE A 53 -10.86 -20.94 -14.45
CA PHE A 53 -9.96 -19.82 -14.14
C PHE A 53 -9.66 -19.73 -12.64
N LYS A 54 -10.67 -19.82 -11.76
CA LYS A 54 -10.49 -19.81 -10.29
C LYS A 54 -9.64 -20.94 -9.71
N GLN A 55 -9.46 -22.04 -10.45
CA GLN A 55 -8.66 -23.20 -10.04
C GLN A 55 -7.27 -23.21 -10.71
N CYS A 56 -6.94 -22.17 -11.48
CA CYS A 56 -5.69 -22.06 -12.22
C CYS A 56 -5.11 -20.65 -12.03
N HIS A 57 -5.12 -19.79 -13.07
CA HIS A 57 -4.53 -18.44 -13.01
C HIS A 57 -5.36 -17.42 -12.23
N GLY A 58 -6.65 -17.69 -11.99
CA GLY A 58 -7.54 -16.86 -11.16
C GLY A 58 -7.59 -17.31 -9.69
N LYS A 59 -6.67 -18.18 -9.28
CA LYS A 59 -6.58 -18.72 -7.93
C LYS A 59 -5.93 -17.66 -7.03
N VAL A 60 -6.76 -16.74 -6.53
CA VAL A 60 -6.35 -15.80 -5.48
C VAL A 60 -6.09 -16.60 -4.21
N GLY A 61 -4.81 -16.79 -3.90
CA GLY A 61 -4.36 -17.63 -2.79
C GLY A 61 -5.03 -17.19 -1.50
N VAL A 62 -5.84 -18.08 -0.93
CA VAL A 62 -6.11 -18.07 0.50
C VAL A 62 -4.80 -18.50 1.16
N SER A 63 -4.11 -17.55 1.79
CA SER A 63 -3.23 -17.82 2.92
C SER A 63 -4.09 -18.13 4.14
#